data_AF-A0A7J7M8V8-F1
#
_entry.id   AF-A0A7J7M8V8-F1
#
_cell.length_a   1.000
_cell.length_b   1.000
_cell.length_c   1.000
_cell.angle_alpha   90.00
_cell.angle_beta   90.00
_cell.angle_gamma   90.00
#
_symmetry.space_group_name_H-M   'P 1'
#
loop_
_entity.id
_entity.type
_entity.pdbx_description
1 polymer ?
#
loop_
_entity_poly.entity_id
_entity_poly.type
_entity_poly.pdbx_seq_one_letter_code
_entity_poly.pdbx_strand_id
1 'polypeptide(L)'
;MQTPVSNTTFSPIFSNKLIPSKPTHRFSPSLITAARRLLANALLNDTSNAMFSLLSPSCIPLHSFNFTYNALFLTNNKSFIEILNKEPGAYDRWVARGNDTMLPEVPLVAFCVGSQFFVLTRQHVRMVVGDDRPPIVGEA
;
A
#
# COMPACT_ATOMS: atom_id res chain seq x y z
N MET A 1 -23.00 -15.40 -9.53
CA MET A 1 -22.68 -15.44 -10.97
C MET A 1 -21.20 -15.12 -11.14
N GLN A 2 -20.37 -16.12 -11.44
CA GLN A 2 -18.95 -15.92 -11.72
C GLN A 2 -18.81 -15.17 -13.05
N THR A 3 -18.15 -14.01 -13.02
CA THR A 3 -17.73 -13.32 -14.25
C THR A 3 -16.60 -14.11 -14.90
N PRO A 4 -16.56 -14.21 -16.24
CA PRO A 4 -15.51 -14.93 -16.94
C PRO A 4 -14.18 -14.19 -16.78
N VAL A 5 -13.16 -14.88 -16.28
CA VAL A 5 -11.79 -14.37 -16.29
C VAL A 5 -11.39 -14.25 -17.75
N SER A 6 -11.26 -13.02 -18.25
CA SER A 6 -10.79 -12.78 -19.60
C SER A 6 -9.38 -13.36 -19.74
N ASN A 7 -9.24 -14.34 -20.65
CA ASN A 7 -7.95 -14.91 -21.03
C ASN A 7 -7.12 -13.84 -21.76
N THR A 8 -6.53 -12.96 -20.97
CA THR A 8 -5.52 -12.02 -21.40
C THR A 8 -4.22 -12.81 -21.50
N THR A 9 -3.73 -13.00 -22.72
CA THR A 9 -2.46 -13.69 -23.00
C THR A 9 -1.32 -12.78 -22.55
N PHE A 10 -1.01 -12.81 -21.26
CA PHE A 10 0.17 -12.16 -20.70
C PHE A 10 1.44 -12.80 -21.28
N SER A 11 2.52 -12.02 -21.34
CA SER A 11 3.81 -12.57 -21.72
C SER A 11 4.20 -13.69 -20.72
N PRO A 12 4.95 -14.72 -21.17
CA PRO A 12 5.37 -15.81 -20.30
C PRO A 12 6.08 -15.32 -19.02
N ILE A 13 6.75 -14.17 -19.09
CA ILE A 13 7.47 -13.51 -18.00
C ILE A 13 6.54 -13.12 -16.83
N PHE A 14 5.27 -12.81 -17.14
CA PHE A 14 4.27 -12.44 -16.13
C PHE A 14 3.28 -13.56 -15.80
N SER A 15 3.55 -14.79 -16.26
CA SER A 15 2.76 -15.96 -15.88
C SER A 15 2.72 -16.10 -14.35
N ASN A 16 1.52 -16.30 -13.78
CA ASN A 16 1.30 -16.41 -12.34
C ASN A 16 1.72 -15.19 -11.49
N LYS A 17 1.95 -14.02 -12.11
CA LYS A 17 2.22 -12.75 -11.40
C LYS A 17 0.98 -11.85 -11.32
N LEU A 18 -0.11 -12.19 -12.01
CA LEU A 18 -1.36 -11.47 -11.94
C LEU A 18 -2.09 -11.78 -10.63
N ILE A 19 -2.41 -10.74 -9.87
CA ILE A 19 -3.18 -10.85 -8.63
C ILE A 19 -4.60 -10.38 -8.92
N PRO A 20 -5.64 -11.20 -8.65
CA PRO A 20 -7.03 -10.79 -8.82
C PRO A 20 -7.33 -9.52 -8.02
N SER A 21 -7.88 -8.50 -8.69
CA SER A 21 -8.26 -7.24 -8.05
C SER A 21 -9.67 -7.31 -7.49
N LYS A 22 -9.94 -6.52 -6.45
CA LYS A 22 -11.29 -6.15 -6.03
C LYS A 22 -11.54 -4.69 -6.43
N PRO A 23 -12.79 -4.25 -6.60
CA PRO A 23 -13.10 -2.84 -6.83
C PRO A 23 -12.43 -1.96 -5.77
N THR A 24 -11.90 -0.83 -6.23
CA THR A 24 -11.31 0.18 -5.35
C THR A 24 -11.86 1.54 -5.75
N HIS A 25 -12.08 2.40 -4.75
CA HIS A 25 -12.62 3.74 -4.93
C HIS A 25 -11.64 4.78 -4.39
N ARG A 26 -11.61 5.95 -5.02
CA ARG A 26 -10.82 7.08 -4.53
C ARG A 26 -11.30 7.48 -3.14
N PHE A 27 -10.38 7.83 -2.25
CA PHE A 27 -10.67 8.23 -0.86
C PHE A 27 -11.37 7.16 -0.02
N SER A 28 -11.30 5.88 -0.42
CA SER A 28 -11.91 4.77 0.28
C SER A 28 -10.85 3.83 0.90
N PRO A 29 -11.14 3.19 2.05
CA PRO A 29 -10.32 2.12 2.62
C PRO A 29 -10.09 0.92 1.68
N SER A 30 -10.87 0.80 0.61
CA SER A 30 -10.67 -0.21 -0.43
C SER A 30 -9.27 -0.13 -1.07
N LEU A 31 -8.69 1.07 -1.22
CA LEU A 31 -7.35 1.26 -1.79
C LEU A 31 -6.26 0.66 -0.91
N ILE A 32 -6.26 0.93 0.40
CA ILE A 32 -5.26 0.36 1.31
C ILE A 32 -5.44 -1.16 1.44
N THR A 33 -6.69 -1.63 1.38
CA THR A 33 -6.97 -3.07 1.39
C THR A 33 -6.42 -3.76 0.12
N ALA A 34 -6.49 -3.12 -1.04
CA ALA A 34 -5.88 -3.62 -2.27
C ALA A 34 -4.34 -3.61 -2.18
N ALA A 35 -3.73 -2.53 -1.69
CA ALA A 35 -2.29 -2.45 -1.47
C ALA A 35 -1.78 -3.56 -0.53
N ARG A 36 -2.50 -3.83 0.56
CA ARG A 36 -2.16 -4.93 1.49
C ARG A 36 -2.21 -6.30 0.83
N ARG A 37 -3.17 -6.56 -0.07
CA ARG A 37 -3.22 -7.81 -0.86
C ARG A 37 -2.02 -7.93 -1.81
N LEU A 38 -1.62 -6.84 -2.46
CA LEU A 38 -0.44 -6.84 -3.33
C LEU A 38 0.83 -7.15 -2.54
N LEU A 39 1.00 -6.50 -1.39
CA LEU A 39 2.11 -6.75 -0.47
C LEU A 39 2.14 -8.20 0.02
N ALA A 40 1.00 -8.76 0.43
CA ALA A 40 0.92 -10.15 0.88
C ALA A 40 1.35 -11.13 -0.21
N ASN A 41 0.88 -10.93 -1.45
CA ASN A 41 1.29 -11.77 -2.58
C ASN A 41 2.78 -11.63 -2.88
N ALA A 42 3.31 -10.41 -2.93
CA ALA A 42 4.73 -10.19 -3.19
C ALA A 42 5.63 -10.80 -2.09
N LEU A 43 5.18 -10.75 -0.83
CA LEU A 43 5.90 -11.31 0.31
C LEU A 43 5.95 -12.84 0.29
N LEU A 44 4.88 -13.49 -0.20
CA LEU A 44 4.76 -14.95 -0.28
C LEU A 44 5.37 -15.55 -1.55
N ASN A 45 5.34 -14.81 -2.67
CA ASN A 45 5.80 -15.29 -3.97
C ASN A 45 7.33 -15.51 -4.00
N ASP A 46 8.09 -14.62 -3.37
CA ASP A 46 9.55 -14.70 -3.35
C ASP A 46 10.12 -14.24 -2.00
N THR A 47 10.92 -15.11 -1.39
CA THR A 47 11.57 -14.83 -0.09
C THR A 47 12.74 -13.86 -0.21
N SER A 48 13.31 -13.70 -1.42
CA SER A 48 14.42 -12.78 -1.71
C SER A 48 13.98 -11.32 -1.87
N ASN A 49 12.68 -11.05 -1.95
CA ASN A 49 12.13 -9.70 -2.00
C ASN A 49 12.48 -8.91 -0.73
N ALA A 50 13.38 -7.94 -0.86
CA ALA A 50 13.87 -7.13 0.26
C ALA A 50 13.15 -5.78 0.40
N MET A 51 12.76 -5.17 -0.72
CA MET A 51 12.10 -3.86 -0.78
C MET A 51 10.82 -3.94 -1.61
N PHE A 52 9.76 -3.27 -1.16
CA PHE A 52 8.42 -3.34 -1.73
C PHE A 52 7.93 -1.94 -2.05
N SER A 53 7.83 -1.59 -3.34
CA SER A 53 7.30 -0.31 -3.80
C SER A 53 5.86 -0.45 -4.29
N LEU A 54 5.03 0.53 -3.96
CA LEU A 54 3.67 0.64 -4.52
C LEU A 54 3.69 1.65 -5.66
N LEU A 55 3.20 1.27 -6.84
CA LEU A 55 3.15 2.10 -8.04
C LEU A 55 1.76 2.02 -8.69
N SER A 56 1.37 3.08 -9.40
CA SER A 56 0.17 3.11 -10.24
C SER A 56 0.56 3.06 -11.72
N PRO A 57 -0.40 2.80 -12.63
CA PRO A 57 -0.16 2.84 -14.08
C PRO A 57 0.35 4.19 -14.60
N SER A 58 0.19 5.27 -13.82
CA SER A 58 0.65 6.62 -14.19
C SER A 58 2.04 6.97 -13.63
N CYS A 59 2.68 6.08 -12.87
CA CYS A 59 4.02 6.30 -12.35
C CYS A 59 5.07 6.13 -13.45
N ILE A 60 5.96 7.11 -13.61
CA ILE A 60 7.04 7.09 -14.59
C ILE A 60 8.39 7.18 -13.85
N PRO A 61 9.35 6.26 -14.10
CA PRO A 61 10.66 6.33 -13.47
C PRO A 61 11.44 7.55 -13.96
N LEU A 62 11.94 8.35 -13.01
CA LEU A 62 12.75 9.55 -13.30
C LEU A 62 14.26 9.30 -13.26
N HIS A 63 14.68 8.20 -12.65
CA HIS A 63 16.08 7.81 -12.49
C HIS A 63 16.33 6.40 -13.01
N SER A 64 17.59 6.11 -13.32
CA SER A 64 18.00 4.77 -13.76
C SER A 64 17.86 3.75 -12.63
N PHE A 65 17.71 2.48 -12.99
CA PHE A 65 17.62 1.39 -12.02
C PHE A 65 18.83 1.37 -11.07
N ASN A 66 20.04 1.62 -11.57
CA ASN A 66 21.25 1.65 -10.74
C ASN A 66 21.18 2.75 -9.65
N PHE A 67 20.70 3.94 -10.02
CA PHE A 67 20.50 5.02 -9.04
C PHE A 67 19.49 4.61 -7.98
N THR A 68 18.32 4.10 -8.40
CA THR A 68 17.26 3.68 -7.48
C THR A 68 17.72 2.53 -6.57
N TYR A 69 18.42 1.55 -7.11
CA TYR A 69 18.97 0.43 -6.35
C TYR A 69 19.95 0.95 -5.29
N ASN A 70 20.90 1.80 -5.66
CA ASN A 70 21.86 2.35 -4.71
C ASN A 70 21.16 3.18 -3.62
N ALA A 71 20.17 3.99 -3.98
CA ALA A 71 19.40 4.79 -3.02
C ALA A 71 18.62 3.93 -2.02
N LEU A 72 17.99 2.84 -2.48
CA LEU A 72 17.18 1.96 -1.64
C LEU A 72 17.98 0.93 -0.84
N PHE A 73 19.11 0.45 -1.36
CA PHE A 73 19.84 -0.67 -0.77
C PHE A 73 21.18 -0.27 -0.15
N LEU A 74 21.95 0.61 -0.79
CA LEU A 74 23.31 0.93 -0.35
C LEU A 74 23.34 2.13 0.59
N THR A 75 22.54 3.15 0.31
CA THR A 75 22.55 4.41 1.07
C THR A 75 21.67 4.32 2.31
N ASN A 76 20.45 3.80 2.16
CA ASN A 76 19.45 3.76 3.22
C ASN A 76 18.65 2.46 3.13
N ASN A 77 19.05 1.44 3.89
CA ASN A 77 18.28 0.20 4.04
C ASN A 77 17.07 0.41 4.97
N LYS A 78 16.23 1.40 4.64
CA LYS A 78 15.10 1.89 5.44
C LYS A 78 13.87 2.03 4.56
N SER A 79 12.70 2.08 5.20
CA SER A 79 11.47 2.43 4.50
C SER A 79 11.40 3.91 4.16
N PHE A 80 10.76 4.20 3.03
CA PHE A 80 10.49 5.53 2.55
C PHE A 80 8.99 5.73 2.42
N ILE A 81 8.47 6.70 3.15
CA ILE A 81 7.11 7.18 3.01
C ILE A 81 7.14 8.69 3.30
N GLU A 82 6.42 9.45 2.49
CA GLU A 82 6.29 10.88 2.74
C GLU A 82 5.32 11.10 3.90
N ILE A 83 5.74 11.91 4.87
CA ILE A 83 4.91 12.36 5.98
C ILE A 83 4.79 13.88 5.87
N LEU A 84 3.57 14.36 5.76
CA LEU A 84 3.23 15.77 5.66
C LEU A 84 3.14 16.36 7.07
N ASN A 85 3.89 17.42 7.31
CA ASN A 85 3.82 18.15 8.56
C ASN A 85 2.71 19.20 8.49
N LYS A 86 1.87 19.27 9.54
CA LYS A 86 0.84 20.30 9.71
C LYS A 86 -0.14 20.39 8.52
N GLU A 87 -0.59 19.24 8.02
CA GLU A 87 -1.57 19.22 6.93
C GLU A 87 -2.90 19.84 7.37
N PRO A 88 -3.42 20.85 6.64
CA PRO A 88 -4.77 21.35 6.86
C PRO A 88 -5.78 20.24 6.57
N GLY A 89 -6.56 19.84 7.59
CA GLY A 89 -7.49 18.71 7.48
C GLY A 89 -7.02 17.42 8.15
N ALA A 90 -5.85 17.40 8.81
CA ALA A 90 -5.39 16.23 9.54
C ALA A 90 -6.39 15.79 10.63
N TYR A 91 -7.03 16.76 11.30
CA TYR A 91 -8.10 16.50 12.26
C TYR A 91 -9.31 15.84 11.61
N ASP A 92 -9.76 16.36 10.46
CA ASP A 92 -10.91 15.83 9.74
C ASP A 92 -10.66 14.39 9.26
N ARG A 93 -9.44 14.11 8.80
CA ARG A 93 -9.01 12.74 8.44
C ARG A 93 -8.95 11.81 9.64
N TRP A 94 -8.50 12.31 10.79
CA TRP A 94 -8.43 11.53 12.03
C TRP A 94 -9.84 11.17 12.55
N VAL A 95 -10.80 12.11 12.45
CA VAL A 95 -12.19 11.92 12.88
C VAL A 95 -13.12 11.35 11.80
N ALA A 96 -12.60 11.09 10.59
CA ALA A 96 -13.38 10.66 9.41
C ALA A 96 -14.21 9.38 9.60
N ARG A 97 -14.00 8.65 10.71
CA ARG A 97 -14.81 7.48 11.10
C ARG A 97 -16.25 7.84 11.48
N GLY A 98 -16.53 9.10 11.80
CA GLY A 98 -17.86 9.58 12.17
C GLY A 98 -18.11 9.59 13.67
N ASN A 99 -19.12 10.36 14.08
CA ASN A 99 -19.37 10.71 15.48
C ASN A 99 -19.88 9.53 16.33
N ASP A 100 -20.47 8.52 15.69
CA ASP A 100 -21.05 7.33 16.35
C ASP A 100 -20.08 6.14 16.40
N THR A 101 -18.77 6.39 16.22
CA THR A 101 -17.74 5.35 16.22
C THR A 101 -16.76 5.51 17.38
N MET A 102 -16.10 4.41 17.77
CA MET A 102 -15.03 4.47 18.77
C MET A 102 -13.88 5.35 18.28
N LEU A 103 -13.26 6.08 19.22
CA LEU A 103 -12.07 6.88 18.94
C LEU A 103 -10.96 6.03 18.31
N PRO A 104 -10.18 6.58 17.36
CA PRO A 104 -9.03 5.87 16.79
C PRO A 104 -8.04 5.45 17.88
N GLU A 105 -7.47 4.25 17.73
CA GLU A 105 -6.39 3.74 18.60
C GLU A 105 -5.16 4.67 18.58
N VAL A 106 -4.87 5.27 17.43
CA VAL A 106 -3.78 6.24 17.28
C VAL A 106 -4.27 7.60 17.78
N PRO A 107 -3.66 8.17 18.84
CA PRO A 107 -4.05 9.49 19.33
C PRO A 107 -3.68 10.56 18.31
N LEU A 108 -4.44 11.67 18.28
CA LEU A 108 -4.25 12.75 17.31
C LEU A 108 -2.80 13.26 17.23
N VAL A 109 -2.10 13.33 18.37
CA VAL A 109 -0.70 13.80 18.45
C VAL A 109 0.31 12.87 17.76
N ALA A 110 -0.04 11.60 17.59
CA ALA A 110 0.77 10.60 16.89
C ALA A 110 0.25 10.32 15.48
N PHE A 111 -0.88 10.94 15.09
CA PHE A 111 -1.45 10.77 13.77
C PHE A 111 -0.66 11.57 12.73
N CYS A 112 -0.22 10.87 11.69
CA CYS A 112 0.52 11.45 10.59
C CYS A 112 -0.29 11.31 9.30
N VAL A 113 -0.35 12.39 8.53
CA VAL A 113 -0.86 12.36 7.15
C VAL A 113 0.32 12.20 6.21
N GLY A 114 0.18 11.38 5.18
CA GLY A 114 1.29 11.08 4.28
C GLY A 114 0.84 10.66 2.89
N SER A 115 1.81 10.24 2.10
CA SER A 115 1.57 9.75 0.74
C SER A 115 0.94 8.36 0.72
N GLN A 116 0.13 8.11 -0.30
CA GLN A 116 -0.35 6.77 -0.64
C GLN A 116 0.80 5.88 -1.16
N PHE A 117 1.86 6.48 -1.72
CA PHE A 117 3.01 5.79 -2.29
C PHE A 117 4.13 5.64 -1.27
N PHE A 118 4.75 4.47 -1.26
CA PHE A 118 5.81 4.14 -0.33
C PHE A 118 6.77 3.11 -0.93
N VAL A 119 7.93 2.99 -0.29
CA VAL A 119 8.82 1.83 -0.40
C VAL A 119 9.04 1.27 0.99
N LEU A 120 8.70 0.01 1.21
CA LEU A 120 8.82 -0.64 2.50
C LEU A 120 9.89 -1.73 2.51
N THR A 121 10.63 -1.84 3.62
CA THR A 121 11.47 -3.00 3.88
C THR A 121 10.62 -4.23 4.13
N ARG A 122 11.17 -5.42 3.91
CA ARG A 122 10.49 -6.69 4.20
C ARG A 122 9.96 -6.79 5.62
N GLN A 123 10.70 -6.26 6.61
CA GLN A 123 10.26 -6.24 8.01
C GLN A 123 8.98 -5.43 8.19
N HIS A 124 8.91 -4.24 7.60
CA HIS A 124 7.73 -3.39 7.68
C HIS A 124 6.54 -3.99 6.93
N VAL A 125 6.77 -4.63 5.78
CA VAL A 125 5.71 -5.35 5.07
C VAL A 125 5.13 -6.51 5.88
N ARG A 126 5.95 -7.26 6.61
CA ARG A 126 5.46 -8.32 7.51
C ARG A 126 4.53 -7.76 8.58
N MET A 127 4.84 -6.59 9.13
CA MET A 127 3.95 -5.93 10.10
C MET A 127 2.64 -5.50 9.46
N VAL A 128 2.68 -4.86 8.28
CA VAL A 128 1.47 -4.41 7.58
C VAL A 128 0.56 -5.57 7.15
N VAL A 129 1.14 -6.66 6.64
CA VAL A 129 0.38 -7.83 6.18
C VAL A 129 -0.14 -8.65 7.36
N GLY A 130 0.63 -8.72 8.45
CA GLY A 130 0.27 -9.41 9.69
C GLY A 130 -0.76 -8.68 10.54
N ASP A 131 -1.14 -7.45 10.19
CA ASP A 131 -2.25 -6.75 10.83
C ASP A 131 -3.57 -7.47 10.52
N ASP A 132 -4.19 -8.00 11.58
CA ASP A 132 -5.41 -8.79 11.57
C ASP A 132 -6.67 -7.93 11.76
N ARG A 133 -6.50 -6.62 11.97
CA ARG A 133 -7.61 -5.69 12.16
C ARG A 133 -8.38 -5.54 10.85
N PRO A 134 -9.71 -5.69 10.87
CA PRO A 134 -10.52 -5.49 9.66
C PRO A 134 -10.41 -4.03 9.19
N PRO A 135 -10.34 -3.78 7.87
CA PRO A 135 -10.50 -2.44 7.35
C PRO A 135 -11.86 -1.90 7.80
N ILE A 136 -11.91 -0.61 8.16
CA ILE A 136 -13.12 0.03 8.68
C ILE A 136 -14.24 -0.15 7.66
N VAL A 137 -15.23 -0.95 8.03
CA VAL A 137 -16.41 -1.22 7.20
C VAL A 137 -17.35 -0.03 7.34
N GLY A 138 -17.29 0.84 6.34
CA GLY A 138 -18.30 1.83 6.03
C GLY A 138 -18.67 1.69 4.54
N GLU A 139 -19.00 0.47 4.12
CA GLU A 139 -19.82 0.28 2.92
C GLU A 139 -21.28 0.30 3.41
N ALA A 140 -21.92 1.45 3.24
CA ALA A 140 -23.35 1.54 2.97
C ALA A 140 -23.52 1.69 1.45
#